data_AF-A0A2H0CS89-F1
#
_entry.id   AF-A0A2H0CS89-F1
#
_cell.length_a   1.000
_cell.length_b   1.000
_cell.length_c   1.000
_cell.angle_alpha   90.00
_cell.angle_beta   90.00
_cell.angle_gamma   90.00
#
_symmetry.space_group_name_H-M   'P 1'
#
loop_
_entity.id
_entity.type
_entity.pdbx_description
1 polymer ?
#
loop_
_entity_poly.entity_id
_entity_poly.type
_entity_poly.pdbx_seq_one_letter_code
_entity_poly.pdbx_strand_id
1 'polypeptide(L)'
;MEDLDKTLDIMERDKCTSLLAENSVRLKKNNIKFTKSNQKHSQEHLDAQLDSYERLIRSLIRGLVTIERKVRLKYLVPLDSVRANKLRASWNTEVECVLEDLKKKYRDVHLQRRSVEEFDERVSLNLQAAKISVDTEVTNLQQKLEDEIGSSEKIQPSELSRLYGVDESVLIDLQVIDPLQNLHILCKKLKDSGLEEVSLIPINDIIKMYVDKIKSVESSVWSGRSVDQRKETKMRAAKLNLNLKEIVLCLHDLTKQATLEKEKRNEEVILKIRNNLDKIFKSEADPEPFQNTLEPFWSVLT
;
A
#
# COMPACT_ATOMS: atom_id res chain seq x y z
N MET A 1 8.58 3.15 15.14
CA MET A 1 7.15 2.93 15.47
C MET A 1 6.36 4.23 15.38
N GLU A 2 6.74 5.31 16.07
CA GLU A 2 6.08 6.63 15.94
C GLU A 2 5.98 7.14 14.49
N ASP A 3 7.00 6.89 13.67
CA ASP A 3 7.02 7.36 12.28
C ASP A 3 5.98 6.64 11.41
N LEU A 4 5.72 5.35 11.69
CA LEU A 4 4.70 4.57 10.99
C LEU A 4 3.29 5.04 11.35
N ASP A 5 3.02 5.24 12.64
CA ASP A 5 1.72 5.71 13.11
C ASP A 5 1.43 7.15 12.64
N LYS A 6 2.46 8.02 12.59
CA LYS A 6 2.33 9.37 12.02
C LYS A 6 2.01 9.32 10.52
N THR A 7 2.67 8.43 9.78
CA THR A 7 2.39 8.21 8.35
C THR A 7 0.96 7.71 8.14
N LEU A 8 0.52 6.75 8.96
CA LEU A 8 -0.84 6.25 8.97
C LEU A 8 -1.86 7.37 9.24
N ASP A 9 -1.63 8.19 10.27
CA ASP A 9 -2.50 9.33 10.59
C ASP A 9 -2.61 10.35 9.43
N ILE A 10 -1.57 10.51 8.60
CA ILE A 10 -1.63 11.34 7.39
C ILE A 10 -2.51 10.67 6.34
N MET A 11 -2.24 9.40 6.04
CA MET A 11 -2.99 8.64 5.02
C MET A 11 -4.49 8.54 5.36
N GLU A 12 -4.81 8.36 6.64
CA GLU A 12 -6.17 8.34 7.14
C GLU A 12 -6.89 9.68 6.92
N ARG A 13 -6.24 10.80 7.25
CA ARG A 13 -6.81 12.15 7.02
C ARG A 13 -7.03 12.44 5.54
N ASP A 14 -6.09 12.07 4.67
CA ASP A 14 -6.24 12.20 3.23
C ASP A 14 -7.43 11.36 2.73
N LYS A 15 -7.61 10.16 3.29
CA LYS A 15 -8.74 9.29 2.95
C LYS A 15 -10.08 9.89 3.41
N CYS A 16 -10.16 10.43 4.62
CA CYS A 16 -11.35 11.14 5.10
C CYS A 16 -11.71 12.31 4.17
N THR A 17 -10.71 13.12 3.80
CA THR A 17 -10.88 14.27 2.89
C THR A 17 -11.41 13.83 1.53
N SER A 18 -10.83 12.78 0.94
CA SER A 18 -11.30 12.22 -0.33
C SER A 18 -12.75 11.75 -0.26
N LEU A 19 -13.13 11.04 0.80
CA LEU A 19 -14.50 10.51 0.96
C LEU A 19 -15.53 11.62 1.19
N LEU A 20 -15.17 12.69 1.91
CA LEU A 20 -16.00 13.89 2.05
C LEU A 20 -16.22 14.57 0.70
N ALA A 21 -15.17 14.69 -0.12
CA ALA A 21 -15.28 15.25 -1.47
C ALA A 21 -16.19 14.40 -2.37
N GLU A 22 -16.02 13.08 -2.36
CA GLU A 22 -16.91 12.15 -3.06
C GLU A 22 -18.37 12.29 -2.60
N ASN A 23 -18.59 12.44 -1.29
CA ASN A 23 -19.93 12.65 -0.76
C ASN A 23 -20.53 13.96 -1.26
N SER A 24 -19.77 15.06 -1.22
CA SER A 24 -20.19 16.36 -1.75
C SER A 24 -20.67 16.27 -3.20
N VAL A 25 -19.98 15.49 -4.05
CA VAL A 25 -20.42 15.22 -5.43
C VAL A 25 -21.75 14.45 -5.47
N ARG A 26 -21.95 13.45 -4.61
CA ARG A 26 -23.24 12.74 -4.51
C ARG A 26 -24.38 13.68 -4.09
N LEU A 27 -24.18 14.50 -3.05
CA LEU A 27 -25.19 15.46 -2.60
C LEU A 27 -25.56 16.44 -3.73
N LYS A 28 -24.57 16.93 -4.50
CA LYS A 28 -24.80 17.78 -5.69
C LYS A 28 -25.64 17.08 -6.75
N LYS A 29 -25.34 15.81 -7.07
CA LYS A 29 -26.11 15.02 -8.04
C LYS A 29 -27.56 14.82 -7.58
N ASN A 30 -27.77 14.53 -6.30
CA ASN A 30 -29.11 14.43 -5.71
C ASN A 30 -29.85 15.77 -5.83
N ASN A 31 -29.23 16.88 -5.42
CA ASN A 31 -29.82 18.21 -5.53
C ASN A 31 -30.26 18.54 -6.97
N ILE A 32 -29.42 18.25 -7.98
CA ILE A 32 -29.75 18.48 -9.39
C ILE A 32 -30.96 17.64 -9.80
N LYS A 33 -30.98 16.35 -9.45
CA LYS A 33 -32.08 15.43 -9.79
C LYS A 33 -33.41 15.94 -9.25
N PHE A 34 -33.47 16.25 -7.96
CA PHE A 34 -34.72 16.65 -7.30
C PHE A 34 -35.12 18.11 -7.58
N THR A 35 -34.18 18.98 -7.95
CA THR A 35 -34.53 20.33 -8.43
C THR A 35 -35.18 20.27 -9.83
N LYS A 36 -34.67 19.40 -10.73
CA LYS A 36 -35.26 19.22 -12.07
C LYS A 36 -36.70 18.67 -12.02
N SER A 37 -37.03 17.84 -11.03
CA SER A 37 -38.39 17.34 -10.82
C SER A 37 -39.27 18.23 -9.92
N ASN A 38 -38.80 19.43 -9.56
CA ASN A 38 -39.48 20.35 -8.63
C ASN A 38 -39.82 19.72 -7.25
N GLN A 39 -38.98 18.77 -6.81
CA GLN A 39 -39.11 18.00 -5.57
C GLN A 39 -37.96 18.29 -4.60
N LYS A 40 -37.33 19.46 -4.69
CA LYS A 40 -36.17 19.85 -3.87
C LYS A 40 -36.42 19.76 -2.36
N HIS A 41 -37.67 19.86 -1.93
CA HIS A 41 -38.05 19.71 -0.52
C HIS A 41 -39.02 18.55 -0.34
N SER A 42 -38.97 17.51 -1.18
CA SER A 42 -39.72 16.28 -0.97
C SER A 42 -39.10 15.44 0.14
N GLN A 43 -39.85 14.50 0.70
CA GLN A 43 -39.30 13.56 1.70
C GLN A 43 -38.22 12.69 1.06
N GLU A 44 -38.48 12.19 -0.14
CA GLU A 44 -37.53 11.40 -0.93
C GLU A 44 -36.18 12.10 -1.14
N HIS A 45 -36.17 13.42 -1.31
CA HIS A 45 -34.93 14.16 -1.42
C HIS A 45 -34.14 14.12 -0.11
N LEU A 46 -34.79 14.38 1.03
CA LEU A 46 -34.15 14.37 2.34
C LEU A 46 -33.63 12.97 2.70
N ASP A 47 -34.42 11.93 2.41
CA ASP A 47 -34.00 10.53 2.58
C ASP A 47 -32.77 10.22 1.73
N ALA A 48 -32.74 10.67 0.46
CA ALA A 48 -31.57 10.49 -0.40
C ALA A 48 -30.32 11.23 0.12
N GLN A 49 -30.47 12.35 0.84
CA GLN A 49 -29.35 13.01 1.50
C GLN A 49 -28.87 12.20 2.70
N LEU A 50 -29.79 11.75 3.56
CA LEU A 50 -29.48 10.88 4.72
C LEU A 50 -28.71 9.63 4.29
N ASP A 51 -29.23 8.90 3.29
CA ASP A 51 -28.62 7.68 2.76
C ASP A 51 -27.20 7.94 2.22
N SER A 52 -26.95 9.13 1.66
CA SER A 52 -25.62 9.53 1.18
C SER A 52 -24.62 9.67 2.34
N TYR A 53 -25.04 10.21 3.48
CA TYR A 53 -24.23 10.30 4.70
C TYR A 53 -24.03 8.94 5.37
N GLU A 54 -25.06 8.11 5.46
CA GLU A 54 -24.94 6.73 5.96
C GLU A 54 -23.93 5.91 5.12
N ARG A 55 -23.97 6.09 3.79
CA ARG A 55 -22.98 5.50 2.89
C ARG A 55 -21.57 6.05 3.11
N LEU A 56 -21.44 7.36 3.36
CA LEU A 56 -20.17 8.00 3.68
C LEU A 56 -19.56 7.38 4.94
N ILE A 57 -20.32 7.26 6.04
CA ILE A 57 -19.84 6.69 7.31
C ILE A 57 -19.33 5.26 7.11
N ARG A 58 -20.11 4.40 6.46
CA ARG A 58 -19.67 3.02 6.15
C ARG A 58 -18.40 2.98 5.32
N SER A 59 -18.28 3.88 4.34
CA SER A 59 -17.10 3.96 3.47
C SER A 59 -15.86 4.49 4.20
N LEU A 60 -16.08 5.40 5.16
CA LEU A 60 -15.05 5.98 6.03
C LEU A 60 -14.45 4.90 6.92
N ILE A 61 -15.26 4.22 7.72
CA ILE A 61 -14.78 3.15 8.63
C ILE A 61 -14.02 2.08 7.84
N ARG A 62 -14.61 1.57 6.75
CA ARG A 62 -13.96 0.56 5.89
C ARG A 62 -12.65 1.05 5.28
N GLY A 63 -12.61 2.31 4.85
CA GLY A 63 -11.43 2.92 4.25
C GLY A 63 -10.26 3.00 5.23
N LEU A 64 -10.53 3.43 6.46
CA LEU A 64 -9.53 3.56 7.51
C LEU A 64 -8.98 2.21 7.95
N VAL A 65 -9.85 1.21 8.18
CA VAL A 65 -9.45 -0.18 8.46
C VAL A 65 -8.54 -0.74 7.37
N THR A 66 -8.85 -0.46 6.10
CA THR A 66 -8.06 -0.95 4.97
C THR A 66 -6.65 -0.35 4.96
N ILE A 67 -6.53 0.94 5.27
CA ILE A 67 -5.24 1.65 5.33
C ILE A 67 -4.39 1.06 6.46
N GLU A 68 -4.93 1.03 7.68
CA GLU A 68 -4.23 0.54 8.87
C GLU A 68 -3.77 -0.92 8.66
N ARG A 69 -4.67 -1.79 8.18
CA ARG A 69 -4.35 -3.20 7.90
C ARG A 69 -3.23 -3.33 6.88
N LYS A 70 -3.35 -2.66 5.73
CA LYS A 70 -2.40 -2.81 4.62
C LYS A 70 -0.99 -2.43 5.04
N VAL A 71 -0.85 -1.31 5.75
CA VAL A 71 0.45 -0.83 6.20
C VAL A 71 1.01 -1.74 7.28
N ARG A 72 0.23 -2.10 8.29
CA ARG A 72 0.70 -3.00 9.37
C ARG A 72 1.16 -4.36 8.86
N LEU A 73 0.43 -4.97 7.92
CA LEU A 73 0.84 -6.23 7.29
C LEU A 73 2.11 -6.08 6.43
N LYS A 74 2.32 -4.92 5.81
CA LYS A 74 3.53 -4.67 5.02
C LYS A 74 4.78 -4.63 5.90
N TYR A 75 4.68 -4.03 7.07
CA TYR A 75 5.79 -3.91 8.03
C TYR A 75 5.77 -4.99 9.12
N LEU A 76 4.83 -5.94 9.09
CA LEU A 76 4.62 -6.97 10.10
C LEU A 76 4.58 -6.41 11.54
N VAL A 77 3.88 -5.29 11.71
CA VAL A 77 3.71 -4.64 13.01
C VAL A 77 2.30 -4.93 13.54
N PRO A 78 2.14 -5.60 14.69
CA PRO A 78 0.82 -5.86 15.26
C PRO A 78 0.13 -4.56 15.69
N LEU A 79 -1.18 -4.60 15.88
CA LEU A 79 -1.92 -3.45 16.42
C LEU A 79 -1.94 -3.54 17.95
N ASP A 80 -1.13 -2.71 18.61
CA ASP A 80 -1.12 -2.64 20.07
C ASP A 80 -2.37 -1.94 20.64
N SER A 81 -2.61 -2.12 21.93
CA SER A 81 -3.80 -1.59 22.61
C SER A 81 -3.84 -0.07 22.67
N VAL A 82 -2.68 0.60 22.74
CA VAL A 82 -2.58 2.06 22.80
C VAL A 82 -3.03 2.65 21.47
N ARG A 83 -2.50 2.14 20.34
CA ARG A 83 -2.94 2.52 19.01
C ARG A 83 -4.41 2.16 18.79
N ALA A 84 -4.85 0.96 19.16
CA ALA A 84 -6.23 0.54 18.97
C ALA A 84 -7.22 1.51 19.65
N ASN A 85 -6.91 1.96 20.87
CA ASN A 85 -7.72 2.95 21.58
C ASN A 85 -7.68 4.34 20.91
N LYS A 86 -6.52 4.76 20.39
CA LYS A 86 -6.41 5.99 19.60
C LYS A 86 -7.25 5.92 18.32
N LEU A 87 -7.25 4.79 17.62
CA LEU A 87 -8.08 4.58 16.42
C LEU A 87 -9.56 4.68 16.74
N ARG A 88 -10.03 4.00 17.79
CA ARG A 88 -11.43 4.09 18.24
C ARG A 88 -11.84 5.54 18.50
N ALA A 89 -11.04 6.28 19.25
CA ALA A 89 -11.31 7.68 19.56
C ALA A 89 -11.32 8.57 18.30
N SER A 90 -10.29 8.44 17.46
CA SER A 90 -10.13 9.23 16.23
C SER A 90 -11.28 8.97 15.25
N TRP A 91 -11.58 7.70 14.95
CA TRP A 91 -12.61 7.36 13.98
C TRP A 91 -14.02 7.69 14.48
N ASN A 92 -14.28 7.58 15.79
CA ASN A 92 -15.53 8.06 16.38
C ASN A 92 -15.67 9.59 16.23
N THR A 93 -14.58 10.34 16.42
CA THR A 93 -14.58 11.80 16.21
C THR A 93 -14.90 12.14 14.75
N GLU A 94 -14.30 11.43 13.78
CA GLU A 94 -14.60 11.63 12.36
C GLU A 94 -16.07 11.34 12.01
N VAL A 95 -16.65 10.27 12.57
CA VAL A 95 -18.08 9.94 12.41
C VAL A 95 -18.97 11.04 13.00
N GLU A 96 -18.64 11.54 14.20
CA GLU A 96 -19.36 12.64 14.83
C GLU A 96 -19.31 13.90 13.97
N CYS A 97 -18.14 14.28 13.45
CA CYS A 97 -18.01 15.42 12.54
C CYS A 97 -18.87 15.28 11.28
N VAL A 98 -18.94 14.08 10.69
CA VAL A 98 -19.79 13.80 9.51
C VAL A 98 -21.27 14.00 9.83
N LEU A 99 -21.73 13.53 10.99
CA LEU A 99 -23.15 13.67 11.40
C LEU A 99 -23.49 15.10 11.85
N GLU A 100 -22.55 15.83 12.44
CA GLU A 100 -22.75 17.25 12.75
C GLU A 100 -22.85 18.10 11.47
N ASP A 101 -22.07 17.78 10.43
CA ASP A 101 -22.23 18.42 9.10
C ASP A 101 -23.62 18.12 8.49
N LEU A 102 -24.11 16.88 8.62
CA LEU A 102 -25.47 16.51 8.21
C LEU A 102 -26.53 17.35 8.95
N LYS A 103 -26.47 17.42 10.29
CA LYS A 103 -27.39 18.22 11.10
C LYS A 103 -27.36 19.69 10.68
N LYS A 104 -26.16 20.27 10.59
CA LYS A 104 -25.98 21.68 10.20
C LYS A 104 -26.62 22.00 8.85
N LYS A 105 -26.64 21.06 7.92
CA LYS A 105 -27.18 21.28 6.56
C LYS A 105 -28.69 21.07 6.45
N TYR A 106 -29.25 20.11 7.17
CA TYR A 106 -30.62 19.65 6.90
C TYR A 106 -31.61 19.81 8.06
N ARG A 107 -31.13 20.02 9.30
CA ARG A 107 -32.00 20.10 10.47
C ARG A 107 -33.05 21.21 10.37
N ASP A 108 -32.67 22.39 9.87
CA ASP A 108 -33.61 23.51 9.66
C ASP A 108 -34.72 23.18 8.66
N VAL A 109 -34.42 22.36 7.66
CA VAL A 109 -35.41 21.91 6.67
C VAL A 109 -36.39 20.93 7.33
N HIS A 110 -35.92 20.05 8.21
CA HIS A 110 -36.78 19.15 8.98
C HIS A 110 -37.63 19.90 10.02
N LEU A 111 -37.10 20.98 10.62
CA LEU A 111 -37.88 21.87 11.49
C LEU A 111 -39.07 22.51 10.76
N GLN A 112 -38.84 23.05 9.55
CA GLN A 112 -39.91 23.64 8.73
C GLN A 112 -41.00 22.62 8.37
N ARG A 113 -40.65 21.35 8.29
CA ARG A 113 -41.54 20.24 7.92
C ARG A 113 -42.17 19.51 9.11
N ARG A 114 -41.84 19.91 10.34
CA ARG A 114 -42.29 19.25 11.57
C ARG A 114 -41.90 17.77 11.62
N SER A 115 -40.70 17.45 11.15
CA SER A 115 -40.10 16.10 11.21
C SER A 115 -38.71 16.11 11.84
N VAL A 116 -38.43 17.09 12.70
CA VAL A 116 -37.11 17.25 13.34
C VAL A 116 -36.84 16.14 14.35
N GLU A 117 -37.87 15.67 15.05
CA GLU A 117 -37.76 14.63 16.06
C GLU A 117 -37.33 13.30 15.43
N GLU A 118 -37.99 12.90 14.33
CA GLU A 118 -37.64 11.70 13.55
C GLU A 118 -36.23 11.79 12.96
N PHE A 119 -35.86 12.98 12.45
CA PHE A 119 -34.52 13.22 11.93
C PHE A 119 -33.45 13.11 13.02
N ASP A 120 -33.63 13.79 14.16
CA ASP A 120 -32.68 13.78 15.27
C ASP A 120 -32.56 12.36 15.87
N GLU A 121 -33.66 11.60 15.95
CA GLU A 121 -33.65 10.18 16.34
C GLU A 121 -32.85 9.32 15.36
N ARG A 122 -33.11 9.44 14.05
CA ARG A 122 -32.38 8.67 13.03
C ARG A 122 -30.89 9.00 13.03
N VAL A 123 -30.52 10.27 13.22
CA VAL A 123 -29.11 10.68 13.36
C VAL A 123 -28.48 10.06 14.61
N SER A 124 -29.20 10.01 15.73
CA SER A 124 -28.74 9.37 16.97
C SER A 124 -28.53 7.86 16.79
N LEU A 125 -29.48 7.16 16.17
CA LEU A 125 -29.37 5.74 15.87
C LEU A 125 -28.18 5.44 14.94
N ASN A 126 -27.99 6.28 13.91
CA ASN A 126 -26.85 6.17 13.01
C ASN A 126 -25.52 6.38 13.74
N LEU A 127 -25.44 7.33 14.68
CA LEU A 127 -24.24 7.54 15.51
C LEU A 127 -23.94 6.31 16.37
N GLN A 128 -24.95 5.76 17.05
CA GLN A 128 -24.79 4.58 17.89
C GLN A 128 -24.33 3.37 17.08
N ALA A 129 -24.98 3.10 15.94
CA ALA A 129 -24.61 2.01 15.05
C ALA A 129 -23.18 2.17 14.50
N ALA A 130 -22.79 3.41 14.17
CA ALA A 130 -21.44 3.71 13.69
C ALA A 130 -20.37 3.51 14.78
N LYS A 131 -20.62 3.93 16.03
CA LYS A 131 -19.70 3.68 17.17
C LYS A 131 -19.49 2.20 17.41
N ILE A 132 -20.57 1.41 17.40
CA ILE A 132 -20.50 -0.06 17.50
C ILE A 132 -19.68 -0.64 16.34
N SER A 133 -19.88 -0.12 15.12
CA SER A 133 -19.12 -0.55 13.95
C SER A 133 -17.63 -0.21 14.08
N VAL A 134 -17.27 0.98 14.59
CA VAL A 134 -15.88 1.36 14.83
C VAL A 134 -15.22 0.40 15.82
N ASP A 135 -15.87 0.15 16.97
CA ASP A 135 -15.32 -0.74 17.99
C ASP A 135 -15.15 -2.17 17.48
N THR A 136 -16.15 -2.66 16.75
CA THR A 136 -16.13 -4.01 16.14
C THR A 136 -15.01 -4.12 15.11
N GLU A 137 -14.87 -3.14 14.21
CA GLU A 137 -13.87 -3.18 13.15
C GLU A 137 -12.44 -3.02 13.70
N VAL A 138 -12.20 -2.18 14.70
CA VAL A 138 -10.88 -2.07 15.34
C VAL A 138 -10.51 -3.38 16.04
N THR A 139 -11.46 -4.01 16.73
CA THR A 139 -11.23 -5.29 17.42
C THR A 139 -10.95 -6.42 16.41
N ASN A 140 -11.75 -6.49 15.35
CA ASN A 140 -11.53 -7.44 14.25
C ASN A 140 -10.19 -7.21 13.54
N LEU A 141 -9.80 -5.94 13.36
CA LEU A 141 -8.52 -5.58 12.76
C LEU A 141 -7.36 -6.09 13.62
N GLN A 142 -7.44 -5.88 14.94
CA GLN A 142 -6.42 -6.34 15.88
C GLN A 142 -6.22 -7.86 15.78
N GLN A 143 -7.31 -8.63 15.88
CA GLN A 143 -7.25 -10.09 15.78
C GLN A 143 -6.71 -10.55 14.43
N LYS A 144 -7.22 -10.00 13.32
CA LYS A 144 -6.77 -10.38 11.98
C LYS A 144 -5.29 -10.10 11.77
N LEU A 145 -4.78 -8.98 12.28
CA LEU A 145 -3.35 -8.67 12.20
C LEU A 145 -2.52 -9.65 13.01
N GLU A 146 -2.96 -10.01 14.22
CA GLU A 146 -2.27 -11.00 15.04
C GLU A 146 -2.20 -12.36 14.33
N ASP A 147 -3.32 -12.84 13.78
CA ASP A 147 -3.40 -14.11 13.07
C ASP A 147 -2.55 -14.11 11.78
N GLU A 148 -2.67 -13.07 10.95
CA GLU A 148 -1.97 -12.96 9.66
C GLU A 148 -0.47 -12.72 9.82
N ILE A 149 -0.04 -11.99 10.86
CA ILE A 149 1.38 -11.81 11.18
C ILE A 149 1.93 -13.10 11.79
N GLY A 150 1.22 -13.73 12.73
CA GLY A 150 1.66 -14.96 13.39
C GLY A 150 1.78 -16.17 12.46
N SER A 151 0.97 -16.22 11.41
CA SER A 151 1.02 -17.27 10.37
C SER A 151 1.83 -16.89 9.13
N SER A 152 2.43 -15.70 9.10
CA SER A 152 3.16 -15.22 7.92
C SER A 152 4.50 -15.91 7.75
N GLU A 153 4.82 -16.31 6.51
CA GLU A 153 6.20 -16.62 6.11
C GLU A 153 7.03 -15.36 5.81
N LYS A 154 6.39 -14.19 5.85
CA LYS A 154 7.06 -12.91 5.66
C LYS A 154 8.00 -12.63 6.83
N ILE A 155 9.09 -11.92 6.52
CA ILE A 155 10.09 -11.50 7.50
C ILE A 155 10.02 -9.99 7.75
N GLN A 156 10.63 -9.49 8.82
CA GLN A 156 10.62 -8.05 9.09
C GLN A 156 11.37 -7.28 7.97
N PRO A 157 10.97 -6.04 7.63
CA PRO A 157 11.72 -5.24 6.65
C PRO A 157 13.19 -5.02 7.01
N SER A 158 13.52 -4.94 8.29
CA SER A 158 14.91 -4.90 8.77
C SER A 158 15.70 -6.18 8.45
N GLU A 159 15.02 -7.33 8.44
CA GLU A 159 15.62 -8.59 8.03
C GLU A 159 15.79 -8.69 6.51
N LEU A 160 14.82 -8.19 5.72
CA LEU A 160 15.01 -8.02 4.27
C LEU A 160 16.21 -7.11 3.97
N SER A 161 16.32 -6.01 4.71
CA SER A 161 17.42 -5.06 4.59
C SER A 161 18.77 -5.77 4.79
N ARG A 162 18.88 -6.60 5.83
CA ARG A 162 20.07 -7.44 6.07
C ARG A 162 20.31 -8.47 4.96
N LEU A 163 19.25 -9.14 4.48
CA LEU A 163 19.37 -10.24 3.52
C LEU A 163 19.87 -9.74 2.15
N TYR A 164 19.35 -8.60 1.70
CA TYR A 164 19.65 -8.02 0.39
C TYR A 164 20.69 -6.90 0.43
N GLY A 165 21.13 -6.47 1.63
CA GLY A 165 22.07 -5.37 1.83
C GLY A 165 21.51 -3.97 1.54
N VAL A 166 20.21 -3.84 1.30
CA VAL A 166 19.53 -2.58 0.96
C VAL A 166 19.10 -1.89 2.26
N ASP A 167 19.40 -0.61 2.42
CA ASP A 167 18.94 0.14 3.61
C ASP A 167 17.41 0.18 3.68
N GLU A 168 16.84 0.12 4.89
CA GLU A 168 15.38 0.07 5.08
C GLU A 168 14.67 1.29 4.49
N SER A 169 15.26 2.48 4.57
CA SER A 169 14.74 3.68 3.91
C SER A 169 14.65 3.52 2.39
N VAL A 170 15.68 2.94 1.77
CA VAL A 170 15.72 2.69 0.32
C VAL A 170 14.68 1.64 -0.08
N LEU A 171 14.45 0.61 0.75
CA LEU A 171 13.37 -0.36 0.53
C LEU A 171 11.99 0.31 0.47
N ILE A 172 11.77 1.30 1.34
CA ILE A 172 10.53 2.07 1.42
C ILE A 172 10.40 2.99 0.20
N ASP A 173 11.44 3.78 -0.09
CA ASP A 173 11.46 4.77 -1.17
C ASP A 173 11.29 4.13 -2.55
N LEU A 174 11.96 3.00 -2.80
CA LEU A 174 11.82 2.23 -4.04
C LEU A 174 10.52 1.43 -4.09
N GLN A 175 9.81 1.28 -2.97
CA GLN A 175 8.60 0.48 -2.82
C GLN A 175 8.84 -1.00 -3.16
N VAL A 176 9.98 -1.56 -2.75
CA VAL A 176 10.41 -2.94 -3.09
C VAL A 176 10.22 -3.95 -1.95
N ILE A 177 9.71 -3.54 -0.79
CA ILE A 177 9.43 -4.45 0.34
C ILE A 177 8.54 -5.62 -0.10
N ASP A 178 7.37 -5.36 -0.70
CA ASP A 178 6.44 -6.43 -1.09
C ASP A 178 7.03 -7.34 -2.19
N PRO A 179 7.64 -6.81 -3.28
CA PRO A 179 8.36 -7.63 -4.25
C PRO A 179 9.44 -8.53 -3.63
N LEU A 180 10.27 -8.00 -2.72
CA LEU A 180 11.34 -8.77 -2.07
C LEU A 180 10.80 -9.82 -1.09
N GLN A 181 9.73 -9.52 -0.33
CA GLN A 181 9.03 -10.52 0.48
C GLN A 181 8.55 -11.67 -0.38
N ASN A 182 7.86 -11.36 -1.48
CA ASN A 182 7.33 -12.38 -2.37
C ASN A 182 8.44 -13.19 -3.04
N LEU A 183 9.52 -12.52 -3.47
CA LEU A 183 10.70 -13.18 -4.03
C LEU A 183 11.31 -14.17 -3.02
N HIS A 184 11.50 -13.74 -1.78
CA HIS A 184 12.02 -14.58 -0.69
C HIS A 184 11.14 -15.82 -0.46
N ILE A 185 9.82 -15.63 -0.36
CA ILE A 185 8.86 -16.72 -0.17
C ILE A 185 8.87 -17.69 -1.37
N LEU A 186 8.91 -17.18 -2.60
CA LEU A 186 8.95 -18.03 -3.80
C LEU A 186 10.25 -18.83 -3.89
N CYS A 187 11.39 -18.22 -3.55
CA CYS A 187 12.67 -18.93 -3.49
C CYS A 187 12.65 -20.05 -2.45
N LYS A 188 12.08 -19.79 -1.27
CA LYS A 188 11.91 -20.82 -0.24
C LYS A 188 11.04 -21.97 -0.74
N LYS A 189 9.91 -21.69 -1.38
CA LYS A 189 9.03 -22.72 -1.98
C LYS A 189 9.72 -23.55 -3.04
N LEU A 190 10.54 -22.94 -3.90
CA LEU A 190 11.33 -23.66 -4.90
C LEU A 190 12.35 -24.59 -4.23
N LYS A 191 13.03 -24.13 -3.18
CA LYS A 191 13.95 -24.94 -2.37
C LYS A 191 13.22 -26.12 -1.73
N ASP A 192 12.06 -25.88 -1.13
CA ASP A 192 11.23 -26.91 -0.50
C ASP A 192 10.67 -27.92 -1.52
N SER A 193 10.53 -27.51 -2.79
CA SER A 193 10.14 -28.36 -3.92
C SER A 193 11.31 -29.18 -4.50
N GLY A 194 12.51 -29.07 -3.91
CA GLY A 194 13.69 -29.83 -4.31
C GLY A 194 14.63 -29.14 -5.30
N LEU A 195 14.42 -27.85 -5.61
CA LEU A 195 15.37 -27.10 -6.44
C LEU A 195 16.68 -26.87 -5.67
N GLU A 196 17.81 -27.12 -6.34
CA GLU A 196 19.12 -26.92 -5.74
C GLU A 196 19.36 -25.46 -5.34
N GLU A 197 19.85 -25.25 -4.13
CA GLU A 197 20.14 -23.92 -3.58
C GLU A 197 21.09 -23.12 -4.47
N VAL A 198 22.04 -23.79 -5.13
CA VAL A 198 22.99 -23.19 -6.08
C VAL A 198 22.28 -22.46 -7.23
N SER A 199 21.10 -22.93 -7.65
CA SER A 199 20.32 -22.29 -8.72
C SER A 199 19.59 -21.02 -8.25
N LEU A 200 19.41 -20.84 -6.95
CA LEU A 200 18.70 -19.69 -6.36
C LEU A 200 19.65 -18.61 -5.82
N ILE A 201 20.89 -18.95 -5.49
CA ILE A 201 21.95 -18.00 -5.09
C ILE A 201 22.07 -16.80 -6.05
N PRO A 202 22.11 -17.00 -7.40
CA PRO A 202 22.16 -15.93 -8.38
C PRO A 202 21.18 -14.77 -8.18
N ILE A 203 19.95 -15.08 -7.76
CA ILE A 203 18.87 -14.11 -7.60
C ILE A 203 19.24 -13.08 -6.52
N ASN A 204 19.76 -13.57 -5.40
CA ASN A 204 20.16 -12.71 -4.28
C ASN A 204 21.46 -11.97 -4.61
N ASP A 205 22.40 -12.62 -5.30
CA ASP A 205 23.71 -12.05 -5.61
C ASP A 205 23.60 -10.87 -6.57
N ILE A 206 22.75 -10.94 -7.60
CA ILE A 206 22.54 -9.80 -8.51
C ILE A 206 22.01 -8.57 -7.78
N ILE A 207 21.08 -8.77 -6.85
CA ILE A 207 20.54 -7.67 -6.04
C ILE A 207 21.67 -7.05 -5.21
N LYS A 208 22.48 -7.86 -4.52
CA LYS A 208 23.61 -7.39 -3.71
C LYS A 208 24.68 -6.69 -4.54
N MET A 209 25.04 -7.23 -5.71
CA MET A 209 25.99 -6.61 -6.62
C MET A 209 25.53 -5.21 -7.05
N TYR A 210 24.24 -5.03 -7.33
CA TYR A 210 23.69 -3.70 -7.65
C TYR A 210 23.69 -2.76 -6.45
N VAL A 211 23.38 -3.27 -5.26
CA VAL A 211 23.43 -2.50 -4.01
C VAL A 211 24.85 -2.02 -3.71
N ASP A 212 25.85 -2.88 -3.81
CA ASP A 212 27.25 -2.51 -3.58
C ASP A 212 27.72 -1.46 -4.58
N LYS A 213 27.26 -1.56 -5.83
CA LYS A 213 27.51 -0.56 -6.86
C LYS A 213 26.88 0.79 -6.53
N ILE A 214 25.63 0.80 -6.07
CA ILE A 214 24.94 2.01 -5.63
C ILE A 214 25.72 2.67 -4.50
N LYS A 215 26.08 1.89 -3.46
CA LYS A 215 26.86 2.39 -2.31
C LYS A 215 28.21 2.97 -2.74
N SER A 216 28.90 2.31 -3.66
CA SER A 216 30.16 2.81 -4.23
C SER A 216 29.97 4.16 -4.93
N VAL A 217 28.95 4.30 -5.78
CA VAL A 217 28.65 5.57 -6.46
C VAL A 217 28.24 6.66 -5.47
N GLU A 218 27.37 6.36 -4.51
CA GLU A 218 26.90 7.30 -3.48
C GLU A 218 28.05 7.80 -2.59
N SER A 219 28.97 6.91 -2.21
CA SER A 219 30.15 7.28 -1.42
C SER A 219 31.06 8.29 -2.15
N SER A 220 31.05 8.28 -3.49
CA SER A 220 31.83 9.19 -4.33
C SER A 220 31.15 10.52 -4.63
N VAL A 221 29.89 10.74 -4.23
CA VAL A 221 29.15 11.96 -4.57
C VAL A 221 29.83 13.22 -4.04
N TRP A 222 30.41 13.17 -2.85
CA TRP A 222 31.03 14.34 -2.22
C TRP A 222 32.50 14.55 -2.59
N SER A 223 33.13 13.58 -3.26
CA SER A 223 34.50 13.70 -3.76
C SER A 223 34.60 14.48 -5.08
N GLY A 224 33.46 14.81 -5.71
CA GLY A 224 33.39 15.67 -6.89
C GLY A 224 33.93 17.09 -6.64
N ARG A 225 34.81 17.55 -7.53
CA ARG A 225 35.52 18.84 -7.43
C ARG A 225 34.66 20.03 -7.88
N SER A 226 33.61 19.78 -8.66
CA SER A 226 32.64 20.81 -9.11
C SER A 226 31.20 20.42 -8.78
N VAL A 227 30.31 21.42 -8.78
CA VAL A 227 28.86 21.21 -8.59
C VAL A 227 28.29 20.28 -9.67
N ASP A 228 28.72 20.44 -10.92
CA ASP A 228 28.26 19.61 -12.04
C ASP A 228 28.67 18.15 -11.89
N GLN A 229 29.90 17.87 -11.45
CA GLN A 229 30.34 16.51 -11.17
C GLN A 229 29.51 15.85 -10.06
N ARG A 230 29.21 16.58 -8.98
CA ARG A 230 28.36 16.06 -7.90
C ARG A 230 26.94 15.80 -8.39
N LYS A 231 26.40 16.67 -9.25
CA LYS A 231 25.08 16.50 -9.86
C LYS A 231 25.04 15.26 -10.75
N GLU A 232 26.05 15.06 -11.59
CA GLU A 232 26.17 13.88 -12.46
C GLU A 232 26.22 12.58 -11.64
N THR A 233 27.06 12.52 -10.60
CA THR A 233 27.14 11.34 -9.72
C THR A 233 25.81 11.07 -9.00
N LYS A 234 25.10 12.11 -8.53
CA LYS A 234 23.75 11.95 -7.94
C LYS A 234 22.74 11.41 -8.95
N MET A 235 22.75 11.93 -10.18
CA MET A 235 21.86 11.42 -11.23
C MET A 235 22.17 9.97 -11.57
N ARG A 236 23.45 9.59 -11.58
CA ARG A 236 23.88 8.19 -11.75
C ARG A 236 23.38 7.29 -10.62
N ALA A 237 23.53 7.71 -9.36
CA ALA A 237 23.01 6.97 -8.21
C ALA A 237 21.49 6.79 -8.28
N ALA A 238 20.74 7.85 -8.65
CA ALA A 238 19.30 7.78 -8.84
C ALA A 238 18.91 6.79 -9.96
N LYS A 239 19.63 6.79 -11.09
CA LYS A 239 19.41 5.83 -12.17
C LYS A 239 19.66 4.39 -11.70
N LEU A 240 20.73 4.14 -10.96
CA LEU A 240 21.05 2.81 -10.42
C LEU A 240 19.98 2.32 -9.42
N ASN A 241 19.46 3.21 -8.56
CA ASN A 241 18.35 2.92 -7.66
C ASN A 241 17.06 2.54 -8.41
N LEU A 242 16.74 3.22 -9.52
CA LEU A 242 15.63 2.84 -10.40
C LEU A 242 15.86 1.50 -11.09
N ASN A 243 17.09 1.24 -11.56
CA ASN A 243 17.46 -0.07 -12.13
C ASN A 243 17.34 -1.19 -11.09
N LEU A 244 17.75 -0.96 -9.84
CA LEU A 244 17.58 -1.92 -8.75
C LEU A 244 16.11 -2.28 -8.55
N LYS A 245 15.21 -1.30 -8.54
CA LYS A 245 13.77 -1.54 -8.47
C LYS A 245 13.30 -2.44 -9.62
N GLU A 246 13.71 -2.15 -10.84
CA GLU A 246 13.32 -2.94 -12.02
C GLU A 246 13.89 -4.36 -11.98
N ILE A 247 15.14 -4.53 -11.53
CA ILE A 247 15.77 -5.83 -11.34
C ILE A 247 14.97 -6.67 -10.34
N VAL A 248 14.61 -6.11 -9.18
CA VAL A 248 13.83 -6.82 -8.17
C VAL A 248 12.48 -7.28 -8.73
N LEU A 249 11.79 -6.43 -9.49
CA LEU A 249 10.52 -6.78 -10.13
C LEU A 249 10.69 -7.88 -11.19
N CYS A 250 11.72 -7.76 -12.04
CA CYS A 250 12.04 -8.76 -13.04
C CYS A 250 12.36 -10.12 -12.41
N LEU A 251 13.20 -10.15 -11.37
CA LEU A 251 13.55 -11.37 -10.66
C LEU A 251 12.32 -11.99 -9.98
N HIS A 252 11.49 -11.20 -9.31
CA HIS A 252 10.22 -11.65 -8.75
C HIS A 252 9.33 -12.36 -9.80
N ASP A 253 9.14 -11.72 -10.96
CA ASP A 253 8.29 -12.26 -12.00
C ASP A 253 8.88 -13.54 -12.63
N LEU A 254 10.20 -13.61 -12.77
CA LEU A 254 10.88 -14.83 -13.23
C LEU A 254 10.77 -15.97 -12.23
N THR A 255 11.00 -15.72 -10.94
CA THR A 255 10.83 -16.74 -9.90
C THR A 255 9.40 -17.24 -9.84
N LYS A 256 8.42 -16.35 -10.04
CA LYS A 256 7.02 -16.75 -10.18
C LYS A 256 6.80 -17.68 -11.37
N GLN A 257 7.42 -17.41 -12.53
CA GLN A 257 7.36 -18.34 -13.68
C GLN A 257 8.04 -19.68 -13.34
N ALA A 258 9.18 -19.67 -12.63
CA ALA A 258 9.89 -20.89 -12.24
C ALA A 258 9.05 -21.81 -11.33
N THR A 259 8.14 -21.25 -10.52
CA THR A 259 7.23 -22.04 -9.68
C THR A 259 6.11 -22.76 -10.46
N LEU A 260 5.92 -22.44 -11.74
CA LEU A 260 4.95 -23.11 -12.59
C LEU A 260 5.55 -24.35 -13.25
N GLU A 261 4.70 -25.35 -13.48
CA GLU A 261 4.99 -26.48 -14.39
C GLU A 261 5.39 -25.93 -15.77
N LYS A 262 6.31 -26.64 -16.43
CA LYS A 262 6.98 -26.17 -17.65
C LYS A 262 5.98 -25.76 -18.74
N GLU A 263 4.90 -26.52 -18.89
CA GLU A 263 3.85 -26.32 -19.88
C GLU A 263 2.96 -25.11 -19.60
N LYS A 264 2.93 -24.63 -18.35
CA LYS A 264 2.12 -23.47 -17.91
C LYS A 264 2.92 -22.17 -17.90
N ARG A 265 4.23 -22.24 -18.16
CA ARG A 265 5.10 -21.07 -18.20
C ARG A 265 4.79 -20.22 -19.43
N ASN A 266 4.86 -18.91 -19.28
CA ASN A 266 4.71 -17.99 -20.40
C ASN A 266 6.09 -17.62 -20.95
N GLU A 267 6.52 -18.31 -22.02
CA GLU A 267 7.83 -18.11 -22.66
C GLU A 267 8.02 -16.69 -23.19
N GLU A 268 6.96 -16.05 -23.72
CA GLU A 268 7.03 -14.67 -24.22
C GLU A 268 7.35 -13.70 -23.08
N VAL A 269 6.69 -13.89 -21.92
CA VAL A 269 6.96 -13.10 -20.72
C VAL A 269 8.38 -13.33 -20.21
N ILE A 270 8.85 -14.58 -20.14
CA ILE A 270 10.22 -14.91 -19.72
C ILE A 270 11.24 -14.22 -20.63
N LEU A 271 11.07 -14.33 -21.96
CA LEU A 271 11.98 -13.73 -22.93
C LEU A 271 11.97 -12.20 -22.85
N LYS A 272 10.81 -11.59 -22.65
CA LYS A 272 10.68 -10.15 -22.44
C LYS A 272 11.41 -9.69 -21.17
N ILE A 273 11.26 -10.40 -20.06
CA ILE A 273 11.95 -10.08 -18.82
C ILE A 273 13.47 -10.25 -18.97
N ARG A 274 13.92 -11.33 -19.62
CA ARG A 274 15.34 -11.54 -19.93
C ARG A 274 15.93 -10.38 -20.74
N ASN A 275 15.23 -9.96 -21.80
CA ASN A 275 15.66 -8.82 -22.62
C ASN A 275 15.70 -7.50 -21.83
N ASN A 276 14.80 -7.31 -20.87
CA ASN A 276 14.81 -6.13 -20.00
C ASN A 276 16.03 -6.15 -19.06
N LEU A 277 16.30 -7.28 -18.40
CA LEU A 277 17.50 -7.45 -17.56
C LEU A 277 18.78 -7.25 -18.36
N ASP A 278 18.88 -7.83 -19.56
CA ASP A 278 20.04 -7.63 -20.44
C ASP A 278 20.24 -6.17 -20.83
N LYS A 279 19.17 -5.40 -21.08
CA LYS A 279 19.28 -3.95 -21.33
C LYS A 279 19.82 -3.20 -20.12
N ILE A 280 19.37 -3.57 -18.91
CA ILE A 280 19.83 -2.96 -17.66
C ILE A 280 21.32 -3.27 -17.47
N PHE A 281 21.72 -4.54 -17.60
CA PHE A 281 23.11 -4.97 -17.43
C PHE A 281 24.03 -4.35 -18.48
N LYS A 282 23.65 -4.31 -19.76
CA LYS A 282 24.42 -3.67 -20.84
C LYS A 282 24.56 -2.16 -20.70
N SER A 283 23.73 -1.53 -19.87
CA SER A 283 23.89 -0.10 -19.55
C SER A 283 25.03 0.18 -18.57
N GLU A 284 25.60 -0.88 -17.98
CA GLU A 284 26.77 -0.82 -17.11
C GLU A 284 28.08 -0.94 -17.88
N ALA A 285 29.15 -0.38 -17.30
CA ALA A 285 30.48 -0.39 -17.91
C ALA A 285 31.08 -1.79 -18.08
N ASP A 286 30.69 -2.73 -17.22
CA ASP A 286 31.07 -4.14 -17.29
C ASP A 286 29.82 -5.01 -17.03
N PRO A 287 29.17 -5.51 -18.10
CA PRO A 287 27.93 -6.28 -18.00
C PRO A 287 28.16 -7.78 -17.73
N GLU A 288 29.33 -8.32 -18.08
CA GLU A 288 29.60 -9.76 -18.04
C GLU A 288 29.41 -10.39 -16.66
N PRO A 289 29.87 -9.76 -15.54
CA PRO A 289 29.65 -10.32 -14.21
C PRO A 289 28.16 -10.53 -13.90
N PHE A 290 27.30 -9.57 -14.26
CA PHE A 290 25.87 -9.67 -13.98
C PHE A 290 25.18 -10.76 -14.81
N GLN A 291 25.57 -10.88 -16.08
CA GLN A 291 25.01 -11.88 -16.98
C GLN A 291 25.41 -13.31 -16.55
N ASN A 292 26.70 -13.50 -16.23
CA ASN A 292 27.25 -14.78 -15.80
C ASN A 292 26.66 -15.23 -14.46
N THR A 293 26.46 -14.29 -13.52
CA THR A 293 25.83 -14.63 -12.23
C THR A 293 24.43 -15.21 -12.42
N LEU A 294 23.61 -14.72 -13.36
CA LEU A 294 22.24 -15.20 -13.55
C LEU A 294 22.12 -16.51 -14.33
N GLU A 295 23.19 -16.96 -14.99
CA GLU A 295 23.19 -18.13 -15.87
C GLU A 295 22.64 -19.41 -15.23
N PRO A 296 23.00 -19.77 -13.98
CA PRO A 296 22.47 -20.97 -13.35
C PRO A 296 20.95 -20.92 -13.17
N PHE A 297 20.38 -19.74 -12.92
CA PHE A 297 18.93 -19.59 -12.77
C PHE A 297 18.19 -19.66 -14.11
N TRP A 298 18.83 -19.25 -15.22
CA TRP A 298 18.22 -19.39 -16.55
C TRP A 298 17.97 -20.85 -16.92
N SER A 299 18.86 -21.75 -16.50
CA SER A 299 18.70 -23.19 -16.73
C SER A 299 17.47 -23.78 -16.04
N VAL A 300 16.97 -23.16 -14.96
CA VAL A 300 15.73 -23.57 -14.28
C VAL A 300 14.48 -23.24 -15.10
N LEU A 301 14.57 -22.19 -15.92
CA LEU A 301 13.45 -21.67 -16.70
C LEU A 301 13.32 -22.36 -18.08
N THR A 302 14.41 -22.95 -18.59
CA THR A 302 14.48 -23.69 -19.87
C THR A 302 13.99 -25.13 -19.79
#